data_AF-A0A4Q2XJ11-F1
#
_entry.id   AF-A0A4Q2XJ11-F1
#
_cell.length_a   1.000
_cell.length_b   1.000
_cell.length_c   1.000
_cell.angle_alpha   90.00
_cell.angle_beta   90.00
_cell.angle_gamma   90.00
#
_symmetry.space_group_name_H-M   'P 1'
#
loop_
_entity.id
_entity.type
_entity.pdbx_description
1 polymer ?
#
loop_
_entity_poly.entity_id
_entity_poly.type
_entity_poly.pdbx_seq_one_letter_code
_entity_poly.pdbx_strand_id
1 'polypeptide(L)'
;MMNMKQAVPAIGALLALTSSAHALTWGLAGGNESWPADKRAAIIACMNEAVAVYNSHGHFDKHVTANYSPGVPTAQAGYSGWIDFGGSIGTRVAMHEIAHTLGVGTAGGWTNGGWWGPAANALVKVYDGQGAGIGTGGSHFWPYGLNYDNEDGTVARERHCKMVSAMRRDMGIVADSDSDGIPDDWETFNFGNLSQGAAGDPDGDGVSNLDEYNTDSNPNAAGARSGRTYKLRVQFSGKFAAVAGGSTTDGAVVQQVSSAAGLEQRWTAIHTGGGWWKFVNVKSGKALEVAGMSTTNGAALQQWPWLNNMGQQWRLADGGSGYWRICNRNSGQVFDVAGVNSADGTAITQWPDWKGGGQLWAFDETIPFANNSVYSLNAMHSNKVLDVQNPNLNDGANVGQYDWNGNNWQKWRVEDLGSGFMRLVSVHSGKLLEVAGASTANGGNIQQFGSNGNTCQNWRVESMDQAGVYRVINRNSGLFVDVAGVSTANGANVHQWGWLGATNQQWRFDPR
;
A
#
# COMPACT_ATOMS: atom_id res chain seq x y z
N MET A 1 -19.88 39.09 -30.67
CA MET A 1 -19.70 39.35 -29.22
C MET A 1 -20.41 38.20 -28.53
N MET A 2 -19.79 37.27 -27.80
CA MET A 2 -18.76 37.38 -26.77
C MET A 2 -18.05 36.01 -26.68
N ASN A 3 -16.72 36.00 -26.67
CA ASN A 3 -15.88 34.80 -26.49
C ASN A 3 -16.01 34.26 -25.06
N MET A 4 -16.29 32.97 -24.89
CA MET A 4 -16.00 32.25 -23.65
C MET A 4 -14.70 31.45 -23.84
N LYS A 5 -13.58 32.04 -23.39
CA LYS A 5 -12.33 31.30 -23.17
C LYS A 5 -12.52 30.44 -21.92
N GLN A 6 -12.39 29.13 -22.06
CA GLN A 6 -12.19 28.21 -20.95
C GLN A 6 -10.89 28.60 -20.23
N ALA A 7 -11.00 28.87 -18.93
CA ALA A 7 -9.86 29.07 -18.06
C ALA A 7 -9.27 27.70 -17.71
N VAL A 8 -7.98 27.52 -18.03
CA VAL A 8 -7.14 26.44 -17.50
C VAL A 8 -6.82 26.79 -16.04
N PRO A 9 -6.98 25.88 -15.06
CA PRO A 9 -6.59 26.18 -13.69
C PRO A 9 -5.06 26.18 -13.61
N ALA A 10 -4.49 27.29 -13.14
CA ALA A 10 -3.09 27.42 -12.81
C ALA A 10 -2.78 26.53 -11.61
N ILE A 11 -1.87 25.58 -11.77
CA ILE A 11 -1.26 24.84 -10.66
C ILE A 11 -0.25 25.79 -10.00
N GLY A 12 -0.74 26.56 -9.04
CA GLY A 12 0.09 27.31 -8.09
C GLY A 12 0.22 26.50 -6.81
N ALA A 13 1.10 25.50 -6.79
CA ALA A 13 1.55 24.92 -5.53
C ALA A 13 2.66 25.82 -4.97
N LEU A 14 2.36 26.40 -3.81
CA LEU A 14 3.28 27.19 -3.00
C LEU A 14 4.50 26.32 -2.65
N LEU A 15 5.68 26.61 -3.22
CA LEU A 15 6.93 26.02 -2.78
C LEU A 15 7.16 26.44 -1.31
N ALA A 16 7.00 25.51 -0.39
CA ALA A 16 7.68 25.62 0.89
C ALA A 16 9.18 25.48 0.60
N LEU A 17 9.91 26.59 0.73
CA LEU A 17 11.36 26.58 0.88
C LEU A 17 11.68 25.89 2.21
N THR A 18 11.80 24.57 2.19
CA THR A 18 12.64 23.86 3.15
C THR A 18 14.01 23.71 2.49
N SER A 19 15.00 24.42 3.04
CA SER A 19 16.39 24.13 2.77
C SER A 19 16.70 22.77 3.42
N SER A 20 16.48 21.66 2.71
CA SER A 20 17.14 20.41 3.07
C SER A 20 18.57 20.50 2.54
N ALA A 21 19.54 20.21 3.39
CA ALA A 21 20.96 20.41 3.11
C ALA A 21 21.50 19.53 1.96
N HIS A 22 20.71 18.61 1.38
CA HIS A 22 21.20 17.56 0.48
C HIS A 22 20.24 17.21 -0.71
N ALA A 23 19.45 18.17 -1.22
CA ALA A 23 18.60 17.97 -2.41
C ALA A 23 19.38 18.12 -3.74
N LEU A 24 18.80 17.64 -4.86
CA LEU A 24 19.30 17.98 -6.17
C LEU A 24 19.06 19.47 -6.40
N THR A 25 20.13 20.21 -6.69
CA THR A 25 20.07 21.64 -6.95
C THR A 25 20.68 21.96 -8.31
N TRP A 26 20.36 23.12 -8.87
CA TRP A 26 20.92 23.52 -10.15
C TRP A 26 21.14 25.03 -10.26
N GLY A 27 22.03 25.44 -11.17
CA GLY A 27 22.32 26.83 -11.49
C GLY A 27 22.76 27.02 -12.95
N LEU A 28 22.72 28.26 -13.43
CA LEU A 28 23.22 28.60 -14.76
C LEU A 28 24.72 28.84 -14.74
N ALA A 29 25.41 28.43 -15.80
CA ALA A 29 26.80 28.79 -16.02
C ALA A 29 27.00 30.32 -16.12
N GLY A 30 28.21 30.77 -15.79
CA GLY A 30 28.60 32.18 -15.94
C GLY A 30 28.49 32.64 -17.40
N GLY A 31 28.20 33.93 -17.61
CA GLY A 31 28.03 34.50 -18.96
C GLY A 31 26.68 34.20 -19.62
N ASN A 32 25.73 33.59 -18.90
CA ASN A 32 24.40 33.24 -19.42
C ASN A 32 23.56 34.43 -19.93
N GLU A 33 23.90 35.64 -19.51
CA GLU A 33 23.28 36.88 -19.98
C GLU A 33 23.50 37.12 -21.48
N SER A 34 24.54 36.51 -22.07
CA SER A 34 24.86 36.59 -23.50
C SER A 34 24.11 35.58 -24.37
N TRP A 35 23.43 34.61 -23.76
CA TRP A 35 22.72 33.57 -24.50
C TRP A 35 21.45 34.11 -25.16
N PRO A 36 20.96 33.49 -26.25
CA PRO A 36 19.63 33.81 -26.77
C PRO A 36 18.57 33.67 -25.67
N ALA A 37 17.72 34.68 -25.54
CA ALA A 37 16.78 34.79 -24.43
C ALA A 37 15.77 33.62 -24.38
N ASP A 38 15.34 33.14 -25.55
CA ASP A 38 14.44 31.99 -25.69
C ASP A 38 15.11 30.69 -25.19
N LYS A 39 16.39 30.48 -25.52
CA LYS A 39 17.16 29.31 -25.09
C LYS A 39 17.41 29.34 -23.59
N ARG A 40 17.81 30.49 -23.06
CA ARG A 40 17.97 30.69 -21.61
C ARG A 40 16.66 30.40 -20.86
N ALA A 41 15.54 30.92 -21.34
CA ALA A 41 14.23 30.66 -20.73
C ALA A 41 13.83 29.18 -20.80
N ALA A 42 14.08 28.51 -21.93
CA ALA A 42 13.80 27.08 -22.09
C ALA A 42 14.64 26.21 -21.13
N ILE A 43 15.93 26.51 -20.98
CA ILE A 43 16.82 25.82 -20.03
C ILE A 43 16.32 26.00 -18.59
N ILE A 44 15.95 27.23 -18.22
CA ILE A 44 15.40 27.50 -16.88
C ILE A 44 14.13 26.68 -16.63
N ALA A 45 13.21 26.68 -17.58
CA ALA A 45 11.95 25.95 -17.45
C ALA A 45 12.18 24.43 -17.32
N CYS A 46 12.99 23.84 -18.20
CA CYS A 46 13.21 22.40 -18.18
C CYS A 46 14.02 21.93 -16.98
N MET A 47 15.01 22.70 -16.53
CA MET A 47 15.80 22.35 -15.35
C MET A 47 14.98 22.46 -14.05
N ASN A 48 14.13 23.49 -13.93
CA ASN A 48 13.21 23.61 -12.79
C ASN A 48 12.28 22.40 -12.70
N GLU A 49 11.67 21.99 -13.81
CA GLU A 49 10.77 20.83 -13.82
C GLU A 49 11.55 19.52 -13.58
N ALA A 50 12.68 19.30 -14.25
CA ALA A 50 13.48 18.09 -14.09
C ALA A 50 13.96 17.90 -12.65
N VAL A 51 14.50 18.95 -12.03
CA VAL A 51 14.96 18.91 -10.63
C VAL A 51 13.79 18.73 -9.67
N ALA A 52 12.63 19.35 -9.93
CA ALA A 52 11.44 19.13 -9.13
C ALA A 52 10.99 17.66 -9.16
N VAL A 53 11.03 17.01 -10.34
CA VAL A 53 10.68 15.58 -10.48
C VAL A 53 11.69 14.67 -9.76
N TYR A 54 12.99 14.93 -9.89
CA TYR A 54 14.01 14.18 -9.13
C TYR A 54 13.79 14.29 -7.62
N ASN A 55 13.55 15.50 -7.12
CA ASN A 55 13.33 15.75 -5.69
C ASN A 55 11.96 15.26 -5.19
N SER A 56 10.98 15.00 -6.06
CA SER A 56 9.70 14.40 -5.66
C SER A 56 9.74 12.87 -5.58
N HIS A 57 10.80 12.24 -6.07
CA HIS A 57 10.90 10.78 -6.17
C HIS A 57 12.18 10.18 -5.59
N GLY A 58 13.09 11.00 -5.09
CA GLY A 58 14.25 10.52 -4.37
C GLY A 58 15.10 11.66 -3.83
N HIS A 59 16.24 11.29 -3.27
CA HIS A 59 17.19 12.21 -2.69
C HIS A 59 18.53 12.09 -3.43
N PHE A 60 18.99 13.18 -4.03
CA PHE A 60 20.18 13.19 -4.87
C PHE A 60 21.07 14.37 -4.47
N ASP A 61 22.06 14.11 -3.63
CA ASP A 61 22.99 15.13 -3.17
C ASP A 61 23.96 15.56 -4.29
N LYS A 62 23.52 16.52 -5.10
CA LYS A 62 24.26 17.01 -6.28
C LYS A 62 23.86 18.43 -6.63
N HIS A 63 24.85 19.24 -6.99
CA HIS A 63 24.61 20.49 -7.70
C HIS A 63 24.93 20.31 -9.19
N VAL A 64 24.04 20.78 -10.06
CA VAL A 64 24.19 20.71 -11.51
C VAL A 64 24.28 22.11 -12.11
N THR A 65 25.30 22.35 -12.93
CA THR A 65 25.47 23.60 -13.68
C THR A 65 25.01 23.40 -15.12
N ALA A 66 24.00 24.16 -15.53
CA ALA A 66 23.45 24.16 -16.89
C ALA A 66 24.09 25.27 -17.73
N ASN A 67 24.57 24.91 -18.92
CA ASN A 67 25.17 25.80 -19.90
C ASN A 67 24.42 25.72 -21.24
N TYR A 68 24.50 26.78 -22.06
CA TYR A 68 24.07 26.73 -23.46
C TYR A 68 25.29 26.67 -24.38
N SER A 69 25.38 25.61 -25.17
CA SER A 69 26.45 25.36 -26.13
C SER A 69 25.85 25.02 -27.51
N PRO A 70 25.69 25.99 -28.42
CA PRO A 70 25.02 25.78 -29.71
C PRO A 70 25.75 24.80 -30.63
N GLY A 71 27.02 24.48 -30.35
CA GLY A 71 27.80 23.47 -31.07
C GLY A 71 27.45 22.02 -30.69
N VAL A 72 26.70 21.82 -29.60
CA VAL A 72 26.23 20.50 -29.17
C VAL A 72 24.95 20.15 -29.95
N PRO A 73 24.88 19.00 -30.65
CA PRO A 73 23.69 18.65 -31.45
C PRO A 73 22.40 18.50 -30.63
N THR A 74 22.50 17.90 -29.44
CA THR A 74 21.36 17.66 -28.54
C THR A 74 21.61 18.30 -27.18
N ALA A 75 22.19 17.55 -26.26
CA ALA A 75 22.77 17.96 -25.00
C ALA A 75 23.86 16.94 -24.64
N GLN A 76 24.71 17.28 -23.67
CA GLN A 76 25.71 16.36 -23.12
C GLN A 76 25.97 16.71 -21.65
N ALA A 77 26.30 15.71 -20.85
CA ALA A 77 26.60 15.90 -19.45
C ALA A 77 27.77 15.02 -18.97
N GLY A 78 28.44 15.52 -17.94
CA GLY A 78 29.53 14.82 -17.28
C GLY A 78 29.25 14.57 -15.80
N TYR A 79 29.91 13.57 -15.23
CA TYR A 79 29.80 13.25 -13.80
C TYR A 79 30.20 14.41 -12.88
N SER A 80 30.93 15.42 -13.37
CA SER A 80 31.26 16.64 -12.60
C SER A 80 30.06 17.52 -12.27
N GLY A 81 28.87 17.25 -12.84
CA GLY A 81 27.68 18.08 -12.65
C GLY A 81 27.50 19.16 -13.72
N TRP A 82 28.25 19.11 -14.81
CA TRP A 82 28.07 20.04 -15.93
C TRP A 82 27.14 19.47 -16.99
N ILE A 83 26.18 20.28 -17.47
CA ILE A 83 25.28 19.97 -18.59
C ILE A 83 25.40 21.05 -19.65
N ASP A 84 25.74 20.69 -20.88
CA ASP A 84 25.69 21.58 -22.04
C ASP A 84 24.42 21.29 -22.86
N PHE A 85 23.48 22.21 -22.84
CA PHE A 85 22.31 22.20 -23.72
C PHE A 85 22.66 22.78 -25.09
N GLY A 86 22.30 22.06 -26.15
CA GLY A 86 22.54 22.46 -27.52
C GLY A 86 21.26 22.57 -28.33
N GLY A 87 21.15 21.76 -29.39
CA GLY A 87 20.00 21.78 -30.30
C GLY A 87 18.70 21.26 -29.68
N SER A 88 18.74 20.49 -28.60
CA SER A 88 17.55 19.95 -27.91
C SER A 88 17.48 20.45 -26.47
N ILE A 89 16.39 21.15 -26.13
CA ILE A 89 16.15 21.71 -24.80
C ILE A 89 14.72 21.36 -24.39
N GLY A 90 14.59 20.55 -23.34
CA GLY A 90 13.30 20.09 -22.83
C GLY A 90 13.47 19.24 -21.58
N THR A 91 12.40 19.07 -20.80
CA THR A 91 12.46 18.43 -19.48
C THR A 91 12.96 16.99 -19.54
N ARG A 92 12.51 16.22 -20.52
CA ARG A 92 12.98 14.86 -20.78
C ARG A 92 14.49 14.79 -21.02
N VAL A 93 15.02 15.70 -21.85
CA VAL A 93 16.47 15.83 -22.10
C VAL A 93 17.18 16.22 -20.81
N ALA A 94 16.69 17.23 -20.09
CA ALA A 94 17.31 17.65 -18.82
C ALA A 94 17.36 16.52 -17.79
N MET A 95 16.28 15.74 -17.64
CA MET A 95 16.26 14.59 -16.73
C MET A 95 17.27 13.51 -17.13
N HIS A 96 17.33 13.20 -18.43
CA HIS A 96 18.30 12.26 -18.99
C HIS A 96 19.74 12.71 -18.73
N GLU A 97 20.07 13.97 -19.02
CA GLU A 97 21.40 14.52 -18.80
C GLU A 97 21.76 14.59 -17.30
N ILE A 98 20.81 14.90 -16.43
CA ILE A 98 21.00 14.83 -14.97
C ILE A 98 21.40 13.40 -14.57
N ALA A 99 20.82 12.36 -15.16
CA ALA A 99 21.19 10.97 -14.86
C ALA A 99 22.69 10.71 -15.11
N HIS A 100 23.25 11.26 -16.18
CA HIS A 100 24.69 11.18 -16.45
C HIS A 100 25.53 11.89 -15.39
N THR A 101 25.07 13.04 -14.88
CA THR A 101 25.74 13.72 -13.75
C THR A 101 25.70 12.92 -12.45
N LEU A 102 24.75 11.98 -12.35
CA LEU A 102 24.54 11.08 -11.23
C LEU A 102 25.24 9.72 -11.40
N GLY A 103 25.93 9.50 -12.53
CA GLY A 103 26.83 8.36 -12.75
C GLY A 103 26.42 7.41 -13.87
N VAL A 104 25.18 7.53 -14.37
CA VAL A 104 24.72 6.73 -15.52
C VAL A 104 25.64 6.95 -16.71
N GLY A 105 26.23 5.89 -17.27
CA GLY A 105 27.07 5.98 -18.46
C GLY A 105 28.43 6.67 -18.29
N THR A 106 28.77 7.18 -17.10
CA THR A 106 29.97 8.01 -16.87
C THR A 106 30.82 7.56 -15.69
N ALA A 107 30.24 6.86 -14.70
CA ALA A 107 30.98 6.35 -13.55
C ALA A 107 31.72 5.03 -13.89
N GLY A 108 32.81 4.75 -13.18
CA GLY A 108 33.65 3.57 -13.43
C GLY A 108 32.95 2.21 -13.23
N GLY A 109 31.78 2.18 -12.59
CA GLY A 109 30.94 0.98 -12.45
C GLY A 109 30.01 0.69 -13.63
N TRP A 110 29.98 1.53 -14.66
CA TRP A 110 29.10 1.37 -15.82
C TRP A 110 29.67 0.40 -16.87
N THR A 111 28.83 -0.52 -17.37
CA THR A 111 29.23 -1.48 -18.41
C THR A 111 28.18 -1.61 -19.52
N ASN A 112 28.64 -1.91 -20.75
CA ASN A 112 27.81 -2.12 -21.94
C ASN A 112 27.33 -3.57 -22.05
N GLY A 113 26.08 -3.78 -22.48
CA GLY A 113 25.56 -5.11 -22.81
C GLY A 113 24.59 -5.72 -21.80
N GLY A 114 23.93 -4.90 -20.97
CA GLY A 114 22.94 -5.30 -19.96
C GLY A 114 23.36 -4.88 -18.55
N TRP A 115 22.40 -4.41 -17.74
CA TRP A 115 22.65 -4.08 -16.34
C TRP A 115 22.31 -5.27 -15.46
N TRP A 116 23.24 -5.72 -14.62
CA TRP A 116 23.07 -6.88 -13.73
C TRP A 116 23.11 -6.54 -12.24
N GLY A 117 23.13 -5.25 -11.90
CA GLY A 117 23.08 -4.81 -10.52
C GLY A 117 21.77 -5.26 -9.84
N PRO A 118 21.85 -5.78 -8.60
CA PRO A 118 20.72 -6.42 -7.93
C PRO A 118 19.58 -5.44 -7.63
N ALA A 119 19.87 -4.19 -7.23
CA ALA A 119 18.85 -3.24 -6.84
C ALA A 119 18.01 -2.78 -8.04
N ALA A 120 18.65 -2.36 -9.13
CA ALA A 120 17.92 -1.92 -10.31
C ALA A 120 17.15 -3.07 -10.97
N ASN A 121 17.71 -4.29 -11.00
CA ASN A 121 16.99 -5.44 -11.55
C ASN A 121 15.80 -5.89 -10.70
N ALA A 122 15.87 -5.76 -9.37
CA ALA A 122 14.72 -6.00 -8.52
C ALA A 122 13.61 -4.97 -8.81
N LEU A 123 13.98 -3.70 -8.90
CA LEU A 123 13.06 -2.60 -9.11
C LEU A 123 12.35 -2.64 -10.48
N VAL A 124 13.07 -2.95 -11.57
CA VAL A 124 12.42 -3.04 -12.89
C VAL A 124 11.36 -4.16 -12.91
N LYS A 125 11.57 -5.25 -12.17
CA LYS A 125 10.60 -6.35 -12.06
C LYS A 125 9.37 -5.98 -11.23
N VAL A 126 9.54 -5.10 -10.25
CA VAL A 126 8.43 -4.50 -9.48
C VAL A 126 7.52 -3.64 -10.38
N TYR A 127 8.08 -3.06 -11.44
CA TYR A 127 7.37 -2.18 -12.37
C TYR A 127 6.76 -2.89 -13.57
N ASP A 128 7.49 -3.83 -14.16
CA ASP A 128 7.18 -4.42 -15.47
C ASP A 128 6.99 -5.94 -15.43
N GLY A 129 7.01 -6.51 -14.23
CA GLY A 129 6.81 -7.93 -13.99
C GLY A 129 8.10 -8.75 -13.99
N GLN A 130 7.98 -10.03 -13.62
CA GLN A 130 9.14 -10.87 -13.29
C GLN A 130 10.08 -11.19 -14.46
N GLY A 131 9.57 -11.08 -15.69
CA GLY A 131 10.35 -11.24 -16.91
C GLY A 131 11.14 -10.00 -17.34
N ALA A 132 10.98 -8.87 -16.64
CA ALA A 132 11.65 -7.62 -16.99
C ALA A 132 13.16 -7.67 -16.71
N GLY A 133 13.90 -6.94 -17.53
CA GLY A 133 15.34 -6.75 -17.41
C GLY A 133 15.76 -5.39 -17.98
N ILE A 134 17.01 -5.02 -17.73
CA ILE A 134 17.56 -3.72 -18.14
C ILE A 134 18.59 -3.93 -19.24
N GLY A 135 18.36 -3.31 -20.39
CA GLY A 135 19.34 -3.19 -21.46
C GLY A 135 20.22 -1.96 -21.25
N THR A 136 21.50 -2.05 -21.63
CA THR A 136 22.41 -0.90 -21.70
C THR A 136 23.09 -0.83 -23.05
N GLY A 137 23.38 0.38 -23.52
CA GLY A 137 24.05 0.62 -24.79
C GLY A 137 24.71 2.00 -24.83
N GLY A 138 26.03 2.02 -24.98
CA GLY A 138 26.81 3.23 -24.80
C GLY A 138 26.65 3.75 -23.37
N SER A 139 26.22 5.01 -23.24
CA SER A 139 25.96 5.64 -21.95
C SER A 139 24.49 5.50 -21.49
N HIS A 140 23.65 4.79 -22.24
CA HIS A 140 22.18 4.77 -22.06
C HIS A 140 21.67 3.44 -21.51
N PHE A 141 20.47 3.47 -20.91
CA PHE A 141 19.75 2.27 -20.48
C PHE A 141 18.28 2.28 -20.91
N TRP A 142 17.67 1.09 -20.91
CA TRP A 142 16.25 0.87 -21.17
C TRP A 142 15.72 -0.27 -20.30
N PRO A 143 14.42 -0.24 -19.90
CA PRO A 143 13.48 0.88 -20.04
C PRO A 143 13.82 2.05 -19.09
N TYR A 144 13.09 3.16 -19.24
CA TYR A 144 13.17 4.35 -18.38
C TYR A 144 14.47 5.16 -18.44
N GLY A 145 15.28 5.02 -19.49
CA GLY A 145 16.44 5.90 -19.69
C GLY A 145 16.08 7.29 -20.21
N LEU A 146 14.84 7.48 -20.68
CA LEU A 146 14.35 8.75 -21.25
C LEU A 146 15.18 9.21 -22.47
N ASN A 147 15.69 8.26 -23.25
CA ASN A 147 16.62 8.53 -24.33
C ASN A 147 15.91 9.19 -25.54
N TYR A 148 14.66 8.81 -25.79
CA TYR A 148 13.84 9.30 -26.89
C TYR A 148 12.49 9.87 -26.41
N ASP A 149 11.85 10.70 -27.23
CA ASP A 149 10.57 11.34 -26.89
C ASP A 149 9.43 10.35 -26.65
N ASN A 150 9.45 9.19 -27.32
CA ASN A 150 8.46 8.15 -27.13
C ASN A 150 8.62 7.37 -25.80
N GLU A 151 9.72 7.58 -25.07
CA GLU A 151 9.90 7.07 -23.70
C GLU A 151 9.36 8.03 -22.65
N ASP A 152 8.97 9.25 -23.02
CA ASP A 152 8.58 10.28 -22.07
C ASP A 152 7.14 10.12 -21.57
N GLY A 153 6.94 10.42 -20.30
CA GLY A 153 5.63 10.38 -19.67
C GLY A 153 5.75 10.45 -18.15
N THR A 154 4.66 10.82 -17.47
CA THR A 154 4.66 11.00 -16.01
C THR A 154 5.16 9.75 -15.27
N VAL A 155 4.68 8.56 -15.65
CA VAL A 155 5.11 7.29 -15.07
C VAL A 155 6.57 6.99 -15.40
N ALA A 156 6.99 7.23 -16.63
CA ALA A 156 8.35 6.96 -17.07
C ALA A 156 9.36 7.87 -16.37
N ARG A 157 9.03 9.14 -16.14
CA ARG A 157 9.86 10.11 -15.40
C ARG A 157 10.01 9.75 -13.92
N GLU A 158 8.93 9.32 -13.26
CA GLU A 158 9.00 8.80 -11.88
C GLU A 158 9.89 7.57 -11.79
N ARG A 159 9.62 6.57 -12.64
CA ARG A 159 10.41 5.34 -12.69
C ARG A 159 11.86 5.64 -13.06
N HIS A 160 12.14 6.59 -13.93
CA HIS A 160 13.50 7.04 -14.25
C HIS A 160 14.28 7.46 -13.00
N CYS A 161 13.72 8.35 -12.16
CA CYS A 161 14.38 8.78 -10.93
C CYS A 161 14.67 7.60 -9.99
N LYS A 162 13.69 6.70 -9.81
CA LYS A 162 13.84 5.51 -8.95
C LYS A 162 14.87 4.52 -9.52
N MET A 163 14.88 4.29 -10.82
CA MET A 163 15.87 3.47 -11.51
C MET A 163 17.28 4.05 -11.38
N VAL A 164 17.44 5.37 -11.54
CA VAL A 164 18.74 6.05 -11.36
C VAL A 164 19.23 5.92 -9.92
N SER A 165 18.37 6.08 -8.91
CA SER A 165 18.73 5.83 -7.49
C SER A 165 19.19 4.39 -7.28
N ALA A 166 18.45 3.40 -7.79
CA ALA A 166 18.82 1.99 -7.67
C ALA A 166 20.16 1.65 -8.38
N MET A 167 20.40 2.22 -9.56
CA MET A 167 21.67 2.05 -10.28
C MET A 167 22.85 2.70 -9.54
N ARG A 168 22.65 3.85 -8.89
CA ARG A 168 23.67 4.48 -8.06
C ARG A 168 24.07 3.59 -6.89
N ARG A 169 23.12 2.88 -6.27
CA ARG A 169 23.39 1.85 -5.26
C ARG A 169 24.21 0.70 -5.84
N ASP A 170 23.80 0.16 -6.98
CA ASP A 170 24.53 -0.94 -7.64
C ASP A 170 25.98 -0.57 -8.01
N MET A 171 26.24 0.72 -8.30
CA MET A 171 27.59 1.24 -8.56
C MET A 171 28.40 1.59 -7.30
N GLY A 172 27.84 1.42 -6.10
CA GLY A 172 28.48 1.80 -4.84
C GLY A 172 28.64 3.32 -4.67
N ILE A 173 27.82 4.13 -5.36
CA ILE A 173 27.84 5.59 -5.23
C ILE A 173 27.10 6.05 -3.97
N VAL A 174 26.06 5.32 -3.58
CA VAL A 174 25.23 5.62 -2.40
C VAL A 174 25.72 4.79 -1.22
N ALA A 175 25.82 5.44 -0.06
CA ALA A 175 26.17 4.78 1.20
C ALA A 175 24.96 4.09 1.84
N ASP A 176 25.27 3.11 2.67
CA ASP A 176 24.39 2.46 3.65
C ASP A 176 25.22 2.51 4.95
N SER A 177 25.14 3.66 5.63
CA SER A 177 26.07 4.07 6.68
C SER A 177 25.93 3.24 7.95
N ASP A 178 24.74 2.70 8.21
CA ASP A 178 24.45 1.83 9.35
C ASP A 178 24.36 0.34 8.96
N SER A 179 24.51 0.01 7.67
CA SER A 179 24.61 -1.35 7.14
C SER A 179 23.38 -2.21 7.42
N ASP A 180 22.20 -1.61 7.40
CA ASP A 180 20.93 -2.28 7.66
C ASP A 180 20.27 -2.84 6.39
N GLY A 181 20.82 -2.51 5.22
CA GLY A 181 20.36 -2.95 3.91
C GLY A 181 19.48 -1.93 3.18
N ILE A 182 19.18 -0.79 3.78
CA ILE A 182 18.49 0.36 3.17
C ILE A 182 19.53 1.46 2.89
N PRO A 183 19.50 2.12 1.71
CA PRO A 183 20.45 3.18 1.41
C PRO A 183 20.08 4.50 2.09
N ASP A 184 21.09 5.26 2.53
CA ASP A 184 20.95 6.54 3.24
C ASP A 184 20.08 7.56 2.48
N ASP A 185 20.13 7.54 1.14
CA ASP A 185 19.35 8.45 0.31
C ASP A 185 17.84 8.13 0.33
N TRP A 186 17.46 6.85 0.45
CA TRP A 186 16.07 6.46 0.62
C TRP A 186 15.56 6.81 2.02
N GLU A 187 16.35 6.58 3.06
CA GLU A 187 15.97 6.96 4.43
C GLU A 187 15.83 8.48 4.56
N THR A 188 16.78 9.23 4.01
CA THR A 188 16.73 10.69 4.04
C THR A 188 15.52 11.21 3.25
N PHE A 189 15.18 10.59 2.12
CA PHE A 189 13.98 10.95 1.36
C PHE A 189 12.69 10.72 2.15
N ASN A 190 12.56 9.58 2.83
CA ASN A 190 11.31 9.21 3.50
C ASN A 190 11.18 9.73 4.93
N PHE A 191 12.29 9.88 5.65
CA PHE A 191 12.32 10.20 7.09
C PHE A 191 13.13 11.44 7.44
N GLY A 192 13.94 11.95 6.51
CA GLY A 192 14.80 13.11 6.71
C GLY A 192 16.03 12.86 7.60
N ASN A 193 16.27 11.62 8.01
CA ASN A 193 17.39 11.20 8.85
C ASN A 193 17.57 9.66 8.77
N LEU A 194 18.64 9.13 9.37
CA LEU A 194 19.03 7.72 9.36
C LEU A 194 18.64 6.96 10.65
N SER A 195 17.58 7.39 11.35
CA SER A 195 17.21 6.76 12.64
C SER A 195 16.23 5.59 12.48
N GLN A 196 15.64 5.43 11.30
CA GLN A 196 14.60 4.45 11.02
C GLN A 196 15.22 3.22 10.38
N GLY A 197 15.49 2.20 11.18
CA GLY A 197 16.13 0.99 10.67
C GLY A 197 15.21 0.11 9.80
N ALA A 198 15.82 -0.87 9.16
CA ALA A 198 15.23 -1.79 8.20
C ALA A 198 13.99 -2.57 8.69
N ALA A 199 13.93 -2.86 9.99
CA ALA A 199 12.83 -3.59 10.62
C ALA A 199 11.70 -2.67 11.14
N GLY A 200 11.83 -1.36 10.99
CA GLY A 200 10.79 -0.39 11.38
C GLY A 200 9.52 -0.55 10.53
N ASP A 201 8.38 -0.15 11.11
CA ASP A 201 7.06 -0.10 10.47
C ASP A 201 6.36 1.20 10.96
N PRO A 202 6.74 2.38 10.43
CA PRO A 202 6.29 3.67 10.97
C PRO A 202 4.80 3.93 10.76
N ASP A 203 4.20 3.41 9.68
CA ASP A 203 2.78 3.61 9.35
C ASP A 203 1.86 2.51 9.92
N GLY A 204 2.46 1.44 10.45
CA GLY A 204 1.84 0.35 11.19
C GLY A 204 1.03 -0.58 10.30
N ASP A 205 1.38 -0.68 9.02
CA ASP A 205 0.67 -1.48 8.03
C ASP A 205 1.07 -2.97 8.05
N GLY A 206 2.20 -3.27 8.71
CA GLY A 206 2.78 -4.60 8.87
C GLY A 206 3.91 -4.91 7.88
N VAL A 207 4.30 -3.95 7.04
CA VAL A 207 5.44 -4.04 6.12
C VAL A 207 6.63 -3.33 6.75
N SER A 208 7.80 -3.99 6.75
CA SER A 208 9.02 -3.36 7.24
C SER A 208 9.60 -2.38 6.22
N ASN A 209 10.29 -1.32 6.65
CA ASN A 209 11.01 -0.36 5.79
C ASN A 209 11.83 -1.05 4.67
N LEU A 210 12.49 -2.17 4.95
CA LEU A 210 13.28 -2.91 3.95
C LEU A 210 12.41 -3.52 2.84
N ASP A 211 11.28 -4.09 3.22
CA ASP A 211 10.30 -4.66 2.30
C ASP A 211 9.65 -3.55 1.46
N GLU A 212 9.42 -2.38 2.05
CA GLU A 212 8.88 -1.22 1.34
C GLU A 212 9.85 -0.64 0.34
N TYR A 213 11.12 -0.51 0.72
CA TYR A 213 12.20 -0.18 -0.19
C TYR A 213 12.25 -1.17 -1.37
N ASN A 214 12.21 -2.48 -1.09
CA ASN A 214 12.31 -3.52 -2.10
C ASN A 214 11.09 -3.60 -3.03
N THR A 215 9.95 -3.05 -2.63
CA THR A 215 8.69 -3.09 -3.41
C THR A 215 8.21 -1.73 -3.88
N ASP A 216 8.96 -0.65 -3.60
CA ASP A 216 8.61 0.73 -3.89
C ASP A 216 7.19 1.07 -3.37
N SER A 217 6.93 0.72 -2.11
CA SER A 217 5.77 1.21 -1.33
C SER A 217 6.15 2.42 -0.48
N ASN A 218 5.18 3.02 0.22
CA ASN A 218 5.37 4.25 0.98
C ASN A 218 5.42 3.96 2.49
N PRO A 219 6.58 4.14 3.15
CA PRO A 219 6.77 3.83 4.58
C PRO A 219 6.07 4.77 5.56
N ASN A 220 5.41 5.79 5.03
CA ASN A 220 4.70 6.80 5.80
C ASN A 220 3.19 6.76 5.56
N ALA A 221 2.68 5.83 4.74
CA ALA A 221 1.28 5.85 4.31
C ALA A 221 0.67 4.46 4.04
N ALA A 222 0.03 3.93 5.08
CA ALA A 222 -0.66 2.66 5.04
C ALA A 222 -1.91 2.69 4.15
N GLY A 223 -1.94 1.86 3.09
CA GLY A 223 -3.15 1.61 2.30
C GLY A 223 -4.10 0.62 2.97
N ALA A 224 -3.56 -0.52 3.36
CA ALA A 224 -4.25 -1.56 4.11
C ALA A 224 -3.37 -1.97 5.29
N ARG A 225 -3.95 -2.64 6.30
CA ARG A 225 -3.17 -3.27 7.36
C ARG A 225 -3.47 -4.75 7.41
N SER A 226 -2.45 -5.56 7.68
CA SER A 226 -2.59 -7.01 7.66
C SER A 226 -3.68 -7.51 8.63
N GLY A 227 -4.53 -8.41 8.14
CA GLY A 227 -5.67 -8.98 8.85
C GLY A 227 -6.95 -8.14 8.82
N ARG A 228 -6.91 -6.88 8.38
CA ARG A 228 -8.10 -6.02 8.30
C ARG A 228 -8.92 -6.29 7.04
N THR A 229 -10.21 -5.93 7.11
CA THR A 229 -11.16 -6.14 6.02
C THR A 229 -11.61 -4.82 5.42
N TYR A 230 -11.69 -4.78 4.11
CA TYR A 230 -11.94 -3.57 3.35
C TYR A 230 -12.98 -3.80 2.26
N LYS A 231 -13.67 -2.74 1.89
CA LYS A 231 -14.22 -2.62 0.54
C LYS A 231 -13.24 -1.79 -0.29
N LEU A 232 -12.89 -2.27 -1.47
CA LEU A 232 -11.95 -1.58 -2.36
C LEU A 232 -12.73 -0.63 -3.26
N ARG A 233 -12.63 0.68 -3.03
CA ARG A 233 -13.40 1.71 -3.74
C ARG A 233 -12.58 2.40 -4.82
N VAL A 234 -13.02 2.35 -6.08
CA VAL A 234 -12.32 3.04 -7.17
C VAL A 234 -12.62 4.55 -7.14
N GLN A 235 -11.59 5.36 -7.37
CA GLN A 235 -11.64 6.83 -7.24
C GLN A 235 -12.68 7.46 -8.16
N PHE A 236 -12.66 7.12 -9.45
CA PHE A 236 -13.43 7.88 -10.45
C PHE A 236 -14.96 7.68 -10.35
N SER A 237 -15.42 6.49 -9.95
CA SER A 237 -16.86 6.16 -9.89
C SER A 237 -17.39 6.06 -8.45
N GLY A 238 -16.52 5.92 -7.46
CA GLY A 238 -16.91 5.66 -6.06
C GLY A 238 -17.49 4.26 -5.81
N LYS A 239 -17.40 3.35 -6.79
CA LYS A 239 -17.92 1.97 -6.70
C LYS A 239 -16.87 1.00 -6.18
N PHE A 240 -17.31 -0.21 -5.85
CA PHE A 240 -16.52 -1.20 -5.12
C PHE A 240 -16.23 -2.45 -5.93
N ALA A 241 -15.03 -3.00 -5.76
CA ALA A 241 -14.69 -4.31 -6.31
C ALA A 241 -15.49 -5.43 -5.62
N ALA A 242 -16.15 -6.26 -6.42
CA ALA A 242 -16.95 -7.38 -5.94
C ALA A 242 -16.78 -8.61 -6.84
N VAL A 243 -16.90 -9.80 -6.26
CA VAL A 243 -17.05 -11.03 -7.04
C VAL A 243 -18.44 -11.03 -7.69
N ALA A 244 -18.50 -11.25 -9.00
CA ALA A 244 -19.72 -11.19 -9.78
C ALA A 244 -20.81 -12.15 -9.24
N GLY A 245 -22.01 -11.61 -9.04
CA GLY A 245 -23.16 -12.34 -8.47
C GLY A 245 -22.94 -12.87 -7.04
N GLY A 246 -21.85 -12.49 -6.38
CA GLY A 246 -21.41 -13.10 -5.12
C GLY A 246 -21.20 -14.62 -5.23
N SER A 247 -20.76 -15.08 -6.41
CA SER A 247 -20.43 -16.47 -6.68
C SER A 247 -19.30 -16.95 -5.77
N THR A 248 -19.32 -18.22 -5.39
CA THR A 248 -18.24 -18.88 -4.66
C THR A 248 -17.48 -19.88 -5.54
N THR A 249 -17.73 -19.91 -6.85
CA THR A 249 -17.03 -20.79 -7.79
C THR A 249 -15.63 -20.29 -8.13
N ASP A 250 -14.73 -21.21 -8.49
CA ASP A 250 -13.40 -20.89 -9.00
C ASP A 250 -13.53 -20.13 -10.34
N GLY A 251 -12.73 -19.08 -10.52
CA GLY A 251 -12.73 -18.29 -11.74
C GLY A 251 -13.88 -17.30 -11.87
N ALA A 252 -14.70 -17.13 -10.83
CA ALA A 252 -15.69 -16.06 -10.82
C ALA A 252 -14.99 -14.70 -10.91
N VAL A 253 -15.36 -13.91 -11.92
CA VAL A 253 -14.72 -12.63 -12.23
C VAL A 253 -15.02 -11.57 -11.18
N VAL A 254 -14.12 -10.60 -11.07
CA VAL A 254 -14.29 -9.40 -10.26
C VAL A 254 -14.80 -8.26 -11.14
N GLN A 255 -15.75 -7.50 -10.63
CA GLN A 255 -16.39 -6.36 -11.29
C GLN A 255 -16.51 -5.20 -10.32
N GLN A 256 -16.66 -3.98 -10.84
CA GLN A 256 -17.11 -2.87 -9.99
C GLN A 256 -18.64 -2.85 -9.89
N VAL A 257 -19.14 -2.49 -8.72
CA VAL A 257 -20.58 -2.34 -8.45
C VAL A 257 -20.83 -1.29 -7.35
N SER A 258 -22.01 -0.68 -7.37
CA SER A 258 -22.51 0.19 -6.30
C SER A 258 -22.44 -0.48 -4.93
N SER A 259 -22.28 0.31 -3.85
CA SER A 259 -22.16 -0.22 -2.48
C SER A 259 -23.35 -1.11 -2.09
N ALA A 260 -23.06 -2.30 -1.58
CA ALA A 260 -24.04 -3.26 -1.07
C ALA A 260 -23.60 -3.79 0.31
N ALA A 261 -24.53 -4.39 1.06
CA ALA A 261 -24.22 -4.94 2.38
C ALA A 261 -23.52 -6.32 2.34
N GLY A 262 -23.52 -6.97 1.17
CA GLY A 262 -23.05 -8.33 0.98
C GLY A 262 -21.56 -8.54 1.26
N LEU A 263 -21.18 -9.79 1.51
CA LEU A 263 -19.81 -10.19 1.82
C LEU A 263 -18.93 -10.26 0.57
N GLU A 264 -19.51 -10.36 -0.62
CA GLU A 264 -18.77 -10.43 -1.89
C GLU A 264 -18.00 -9.14 -2.24
N GLN A 265 -18.32 -8.01 -1.60
CA GLN A 265 -17.60 -6.73 -1.72
C GLN A 265 -16.48 -6.54 -0.69
N ARG A 266 -16.32 -7.50 0.22
CA ARG A 266 -15.40 -7.38 1.36
C ARG A 266 -14.19 -8.26 1.10
N TRP A 267 -13.01 -7.67 1.29
CA TRP A 267 -11.72 -8.29 1.03
C TRP A 267 -10.85 -8.15 2.28
N THR A 268 -10.39 -9.26 2.83
CA THR A 268 -9.40 -9.26 3.90
C THR A 268 -8.02 -9.13 3.28
N ALA A 269 -7.29 -8.08 3.66
CA ALA A 269 -5.92 -7.86 3.25
C ALA A 269 -4.98 -8.59 4.21
N ILE A 270 -4.06 -9.40 3.69
CA ILE A 270 -3.11 -10.18 4.50
C ILE A 270 -1.73 -10.02 3.88
N HIS A 271 -0.77 -9.55 4.66
CA HIS A 271 0.64 -9.52 4.26
C HIS A 271 1.19 -10.94 4.17
N THR A 272 1.96 -11.22 3.13
CA THR A 272 2.54 -12.55 2.85
C THR A 272 4.05 -12.57 3.06
N GLY A 273 4.66 -11.49 3.56
CA GLY A 273 6.11 -11.28 3.63
C GLY A 273 6.68 -10.63 2.36
N GLY A 274 7.82 -9.95 2.49
CA GLY A 274 8.57 -9.39 1.36
C GLY A 274 7.90 -8.18 0.70
N GLY A 275 7.05 -7.45 1.44
CA GLY A 275 6.23 -6.34 0.91
C GLY A 275 5.01 -6.74 0.09
N TRP A 276 4.69 -8.04 0.03
CA TRP A 276 3.57 -8.55 -0.77
C TRP A 276 2.33 -8.87 0.06
N TRP A 277 1.18 -8.78 -0.60
CA TRP A 277 -0.14 -8.91 -0.03
C TRP A 277 -0.97 -9.93 -0.80
N LYS A 278 -1.89 -10.60 -0.10
CA LYS A 278 -3.03 -11.27 -0.69
C LYS A 278 -4.33 -10.60 -0.24
N PHE A 279 -5.33 -10.60 -1.11
CA PHE A 279 -6.67 -10.15 -0.79
C PHE A 279 -7.63 -11.34 -0.86
N VAL A 280 -8.30 -11.65 0.24
CA VAL A 280 -9.21 -12.80 0.33
C VAL A 280 -10.65 -12.31 0.37
N ASN A 281 -11.47 -12.77 -0.56
CA ASN A 281 -12.89 -12.45 -0.55
C ASN A 281 -13.57 -13.07 0.67
N VAL A 282 -14.28 -12.27 1.46
CA VAL A 282 -14.88 -12.72 2.73
C VAL A 282 -15.98 -13.77 2.50
N LYS A 283 -16.71 -13.70 1.37
CA LYS A 283 -17.81 -14.64 1.10
C LYS A 283 -17.33 -16.03 0.72
N SER A 284 -16.30 -16.12 -0.11
CA SER A 284 -15.83 -17.39 -0.68
C SER A 284 -14.58 -17.95 -0.02
N GLY A 285 -13.82 -17.13 0.72
CA GLY A 285 -12.51 -17.50 1.25
C GLY A 285 -11.41 -17.61 0.18
N LYS A 286 -11.67 -17.16 -1.05
CA LYS A 286 -10.75 -17.27 -2.20
C LYS A 286 -9.95 -15.98 -2.41
N ALA A 287 -8.74 -16.14 -2.94
CA ALA A 287 -7.82 -15.04 -3.19
C ALA A 287 -8.18 -14.29 -4.48
N LEU A 288 -7.93 -12.98 -4.50
CA LEU A 288 -7.91 -12.16 -5.70
C LEU A 288 -6.74 -12.58 -6.60
N GLU A 289 -7.02 -12.85 -7.86
CA GLU A 289 -6.08 -13.41 -8.83
C GLU A 289 -6.19 -12.75 -10.21
N VAL A 290 -5.05 -12.55 -10.87
CA VAL A 290 -5.01 -12.37 -12.34
C VAL A 290 -5.17 -13.73 -13.01
N ALA A 291 -6.24 -13.91 -13.79
CA ALA A 291 -6.59 -15.20 -14.37
C ALA A 291 -5.40 -15.84 -15.13
N GLY A 292 -5.03 -17.06 -14.71
CA GLY A 292 -3.96 -17.84 -15.32
C GLY A 292 -2.55 -17.24 -15.20
N MET A 293 -2.32 -16.31 -14.26
CA MET A 293 -1.07 -15.53 -14.15
C MET A 293 -0.71 -14.81 -15.46
N SER A 294 -1.72 -14.40 -16.23
CA SER A 294 -1.49 -13.68 -17.49
C SER A 294 -0.68 -12.40 -17.26
N THR A 295 0.15 -12.03 -18.23
CA THR A 295 0.82 -10.72 -18.30
C THR A 295 0.21 -9.82 -19.38
N THR A 296 -0.85 -10.28 -20.05
CA THR A 296 -1.51 -9.54 -21.12
C THR A 296 -2.39 -8.42 -20.55
N ASN A 297 -2.36 -7.26 -21.21
CA ASN A 297 -3.25 -6.14 -20.93
C ASN A 297 -4.72 -6.58 -21.03
N GLY A 298 -5.53 -6.21 -20.05
CA GLY A 298 -6.95 -6.53 -20.03
C GLY A 298 -7.26 -7.95 -19.54
N ALA A 299 -6.28 -8.71 -19.05
CA ALA A 299 -6.57 -10.00 -18.43
C ALA A 299 -7.51 -9.82 -17.24
N ALA A 300 -8.50 -10.71 -17.13
CA ALA A 300 -9.54 -10.62 -16.11
C ALA A 300 -8.98 -10.84 -14.71
N LEU A 301 -9.52 -10.08 -13.74
CA LEU A 301 -9.39 -10.43 -12.34
C LEU A 301 -10.49 -11.41 -11.97
N GLN A 302 -10.13 -12.41 -11.18
CA GLN A 302 -11.02 -13.44 -10.70
C GLN A 302 -10.73 -13.78 -9.24
N GLN A 303 -11.58 -14.62 -8.64
CA GLN A 303 -11.25 -15.31 -7.41
C GLN A 303 -10.77 -16.74 -7.70
N TRP A 304 -9.82 -17.23 -6.92
CA TRP A 304 -9.32 -18.61 -6.99
C TRP A 304 -8.82 -19.09 -5.63
N PRO A 305 -8.77 -20.41 -5.35
CA PRO A 305 -8.09 -20.94 -4.18
C PRO A 305 -6.68 -20.35 -4.05
N TRP A 306 -6.26 -20.06 -2.83
CA TRP A 306 -4.91 -19.55 -2.58
C TRP A 306 -3.88 -20.61 -2.94
N LEU A 307 -3.11 -20.34 -4.00
CA LEU A 307 -2.04 -21.20 -4.51
C LEU A 307 -0.65 -20.65 -4.18
N ASN A 308 -0.58 -19.46 -3.58
CA ASN A 308 0.67 -18.75 -3.31
C ASN A 308 1.52 -18.51 -4.58
N ASN A 309 0.86 -18.28 -5.71
CA ASN A 309 1.52 -17.95 -6.96
C ASN A 309 1.61 -16.41 -7.13
N MET A 310 2.47 -15.94 -8.03
CA MET A 310 2.71 -14.50 -8.24
C MET A 310 1.50 -13.76 -8.86
N GLY A 311 0.56 -14.47 -9.49
CA GLY A 311 -0.70 -13.90 -9.97
C GLY A 311 -1.70 -13.56 -8.85
N GLN A 312 -1.45 -14.03 -7.63
CA GLN A 312 -2.29 -13.78 -6.44
C GLN A 312 -1.63 -12.84 -5.41
N GLN A 313 -0.43 -12.36 -5.72
CA GLN A 313 0.36 -11.51 -4.83
C GLN A 313 0.41 -10.08 -5.38
N TRP A 314 0.27 -9.13 -4.47
CA TRP A 314 0.02 -7.72 -4.78
C TRP A 314 0.93 -6.83 -3.95
N ARG A 315 1.37 -5.71 -4.50
CA ARG A 315 1.94 -4.60 -3.72
C ARG A 315 1.02 -3.39 -3.78
N LEU A 316 1.14 -2.51 -2.80
CA LEU A 316 0.37 -1.27 -2.73
C LEU A 316 1.28 -0.09 -3.03
N ALA A 317 1.11 0.53 -4.20
CA ALA A 317 1.84 1.73 -4.57
C ALA A 317 0.99 2.97 -4.27
N ASP A 318 1.50 3.88 -3.46
CA ASP A 318 0.79 5.12 -3.11
C ASP A 318 0.48 5.94 -4.37
N GLY A 319 -0.77 6.38 -4.47
CA GLY A 319 -1.28 7.27 -5.53
C GLY A 319 -1.53 8.69 -5.05
N GLY A 320 -1.32 8.96 -3.75
CA GLY A 320 -1.60 10.22 -3.09
C GLY A 320 -3.07 10.36 -2.68
N SER A 321 -3.31 11.28 -1.73
CA SER A 321 -4.66 11.66 -1.29
C SER A 321 -5.54 10.50 -0.79
N GLY A 322 -4.93 9.45 -0.22
CA GLY A 322 -5.65 8.29 0.31
C GLY A 322 -6.14 7.32 -0.77
N TYR A 323 -5.43 7.24 -1.90
CA TYR A 323 -5.67 6.24 -2.95
C TYR A 323 -4.38 5.50 -3.28
N TRP A 324 -4.51 4.23 -3.65
CA TRP A 324 -3.40 3.35 -3.97
C TRP A 324 -3.65 2.63 -5.29
N ARG A 325 -2.56 2.30 -5.98
CA ARG A 325 -2.55 1.32 -7.05
C ARG A 325 -2.26 -0.04 -6.44
N ILE A 326 -3.01 -1.06 -6.86
CA ILE A 326 -2.82 -2.44 -6.42
C ILE A 326 -2.11 -3.17 -7.56
N CYS A 327 -0.80 -3.43 -7.42
CA CYS A 327 0.06 -3.87 -8.51
C CYS A 327 0.37 -5.36 -8.39
N ASN A 328 0.16 -6.13 -9.46
CA ASN A 328 0.39 -7.56 -9.47
C ASN A 328 1.89 -7.90 -9.50
N ARG A 329 2.32 -8.87 -8.68
CA ARG A 329 3.73 -9.30 -8.60
C ARG A 329 4.26 -9.91 -9.89
N ASN A 330 3.43 -10.65 -10.62
CA ASN A 330 3.84 -11.36 -11.83
C ASN A 330 4.03 -10.40 -13.02
N SER A 331 3.04 -9.55 -13.27
CA SER A 331 2.99 -8.70 -14.46
C SER A 331 3.46 -7.26 -14.26
N GLY A 332 3.54 -6.77 -13.01
CA GLY A 332 3.76 -5.35 -12.71
C GLY A 332 2.56 -4.45 -13.04
N GLN A 333 1.51 -5.00 -13.67
CA GLN A 333 0.29 -4.27 -14.04
C GLN A 333 -0.63 -4.06 -12.84
N VAL A 334 -1.55 -3.12 -12.98
CA VAL A 334 -2.38 -2.66 -11.85
C VAL A 334 -3.84 -3.06 -12.01
N PHE A 335 -4.51 -3.23 -10.87
CA PHE A 335 -5.93 -3.47 -10.72
C PHE A 335 -6.73 -2.29 -11.32
N ASP A 336 -7.41 -2.53 -12.44
CA ASP A 336 -7.95 -1.50 -13.34
C ASP A 336 -9.42 -1.78 -13.68
N VAL A 337 -10.25 -0.74 -13.65
CA VAL A 337 -11.60 -0.81 -14.18
C VAL A 337 -11.59 -0.68 -15.70
N ALA A 338 -12.01 -1.74 -16.39
CA ALA A 338 -11.94 -1.82 -17.85
C ALA A 338 -12.60 -0.60 -18.53
N GLY A 339 -11.78 0.14 -19.29
CA GLY A 339 -12.20 1.31 -20.05
C GLY A 339 -12.72 2.49 -19.20
N VAL A 340 -12.44 2.52 -17.89
CA VAL A 340 -12.93 3.55 -16.96
C VAL A 340 -14.46 3.70 -17.06
N ASN A 341 -15.17 2.60 -17.33
CA ASN A 341 -16.61 2.61 -17.54
C ASN A 341 -17.34 2.48 -16.21
N SER A 342 -18.01 3.55 -15.76
CA SER A 342 -18.69 3.63 -14.46
C SER A 342 -19.94 2.76 -14.28
N ALA A 343 -20.33 1.93 -15.26
CA ALA A 343 -21.48 1.02 -15.11
C ALA A 343 -21.26 -0.05 -14.02
N ASP A 344 -22.37 -0.48 -13.38
CA ASP A 344 -22.33 -1.67 -12.52
C ASP A 344 -22.10 -2.92 -13.39
N GLY A 345 -21.25 -3.81 -12.90
CA GLY A 345 -20.88 -5.02 -13.63
C GLY A 345 -19.74 -4.83 -14.62
N THR A 346 -19.18 -3.62 -14.77
CA THR A 346 -17.94 -3.41 -15.53
C THR A 346 -16.84 -4.27 -14.92
N ALA A 347 -16.19 -5.09 -15.76
CA ALA A 347 -15.12 -5.97 -15.35
C ALA A 347 -13.93 -5.19 -14.76
N ILE A 348 -13.30 -5.79 -13.75
CA ILE A 348 -11.98 -5.38 -13.31
C ILE A 348 -10.95 -6.27 -14.01
N THR A 349 -9.96 -5.63 -14.62
CA THR A 349 -8.88 -6.24 -15.39
C THR A 349 -7.53 -5.76 -14.85
N GLN A 350 -6.43 -6.36 -15.29
CA GLN A 350 -5.12 -5.73 -15.14
C GLN A 350 -4.82 -4.84 -16.34
N TRP A 351 -4.12 -3.74 -16.12
CA TRP A 351 -3.68 -2.85 -17.20
C TRP A 351 -2.34 -2.18 -16.84
N PRO A 352 -1.48 -1.80 -17.81
CA PRO A 352 -0.31 -0.97 -17.54
C PRO A 352 -0.66 0.26 -16.71
N ASP A 353 0.22 0.60 -15.77
CA ASP A 353 0.02 1.75 -14.90
C ASP A 353 0.08 3.05 -15.71
N TRP A 354 -1.03 3.79 -15.71
CA TRP A 354 -1.14 5.13 -16.27
C TRP A 354 -1.57 6.16 -15.23
N LYS A 355 -1.56 5.79 -13.93
CA LYS A 355 -1.95 6.63 -12.78
C LYS A 355 -3.34 7.25 -12.90
N GLY A 356 -4.23 6.51 -13.54
CA GLY A 356 -5.60 6.93 -13.82
C GLY A 356 -6.56 6.76 -12.66
N GLY A 357 -7.63 7.54 -12.64
CA GLY A 357 -8.71 7.37 -11.66
C GLY A 357 -9.40 5.99 -11.68
N GLY A 358 -9.27 5.23 -12.79
CA GLY A 358 -9.70 3.83 -12.91
C GLY A 358 -8.77 2.80 -12.24
N GLN A 359 -7.60 3.23 -11.78
CA GLN A 359 -6.53 2.43 -11.16
C GLN A 359 -6.22 2.85 -9.72
N LEU A 360 -6.92 3.87 -9.22
CA LEU A 360 -6.74 4.45 -7.90
C LEU A 360 -7.85 3.95 -6.98
N TRP A 361 -7.46 3.25 -5.93
CA TRP A 361 -8.37 2.55 -5.03
C TRP A 361 -8.19 3.01 -3.59
N ALA A 362 -9.29 3.33 -2.92
CA ALA A 362 -9.33 3.56 -1.49
C ALA A 362 -9.72 2.27 -0.75
N PHE A 363 -9.13 2.05 0.42
CA PHE A 363 -9.42 0.92 1.29
C PHE A 363 -10.43 1.33 2.36
N ASP A 364 -11.72 1.20 2.07
CA ASP A 364 -12.78 1.55 3.00
C ASP A 364 -12.95 0.43 4.04
N GLU A 365 -12.42 0.65 5.25
CA GLU A 365 -12.39 -0.38 6.31
C GLU A 365 -13.80 -0.80 6.78
N THR A 366 -14.03 -2.11 6.88
CA THR A 366 -15.29 -2.73 7.32
C THR A 366 -15.01 -4.02 8.09
N ILE A 367 -16.06 -4.66 8.62
CA ILE A 367 -15.94 -5.92 9.37
C ILE A 367 -16.09 -7.13 8.44
N PRO A 368 -15.51 -8.30 8.77
CA PRO A 368 -15.61 -9.52 7.95
C PRO A 368 -16.94 -10.27 8.13
N PHE A 369 -17.97 -9.62 8.68
CA PHE A 369 -19.23 -10.26 9.03
C PHE A 369 -20.42 -9.51 8.43
N ALA A 370 -21.45 -10.25 8.03
CA ALA A 370 -22.72 -9.64 7.67
C ALA A 370 -23.36 -9.05 8.94
N ASN A 371 -23.82 -7.80 8.84
CA ASN A 371 -24.42 -7.11 9.98
C ASN A 371 -25.61 -7.91 10.55
N ASN A 372 -25.76 -7.92 11.87
CA ASN A 372 -26.77 -8.68 12.61
C ASN A 372 -26.66 -10.22 12.52
N SER A 373 -25.58 -10.77 11.96
CA SER A 373 -25.34 -12.22 12.01
C SER A 373 -24.95 -12.67 13.43
N VAL A 374 -25.29 -13.91 13.79
CA VAL A 374 -25.06 -14.47 15.12
C VAL A 374 -23.95 -15.53 15.05
N TYR A 375 -23.04 -15.48 16.03
CA TYR A 375 -21.90 -16.40 16.13
C TYR A 375 -21.75 -16.93 17.55
N SER A 376 -21.08 -18.07 17.69
CA SER A 376 -20.30 -18.35 18.89
C SER A 376 -18.84 -17.98 18.64
N LEU A 377 -18.16 -17.49 19.69
CA LEU A 377 -16.74 -17.19 19.65
C LEU A 377 -16.01 -18.29 20.40
N ASN A 378 -15.21 -19.09 19.71
CA ASN A 378 -14.58 -20.29 20.27
C ASN A 378 -13.08 -20.03 20.45
N ALA A 379 -12.59 -20.17 21.69
CA ALA A 379 -11.17 -20.01 21.96
C ALA A 379 -10.38 -21.18 21.35
N MET A 380 -9.35 -20.87 20.56
CA MET A 380 -8.64 -21.88 19.76
C MET A 380 -7.89 -22.91 20.61
N HIS A 381 -7.47 -22.57 21.84
CA HIS A 381 -6.73 -23.49 22.72
C HIS A 381 -7.62 -24.53 23.43
N SER A 382 -8.90 -24.21 23.67
CA SER A 382 -9.81 -25.05 24.48
C SER A 382 -11.01 -25.57 23.70
N ASN A 383 -11.30 -24.98 22.53
CA ASN A 383 -12.56 -25.12 21.77
C ASN A 383 -13.83 -24.76 22.58
N LYS A 384 -13.69 -24.12 23.75
CA LYS A 384 -14.81 -23.59 24.54
C LYS A 384 -15.24 -22.24 24.01
N VAL A 385 -16.47 -21.85 24.33
CA VAL A 385 -17.11 -20.65 23.77
C VAL A 385 -17.21 -19.53 24.79
N LEU A 386 -17.19 -18.29 24.30
CA LEU A 386 -17.44 -17.08 25.07
C LEU A 386 -18.88 -17.10 25.64
N ASP A 387 -18.99 -17.11 26.96
CA ASP A 387 -20.21 -17.43 27.72
C ASP A 387 -20.46 -16.34 28.79
N VAL A 388 -21.65 -15.74 28.78
CA VAL A 388 -22.11 -14.93 29.92
C VAL A 388 -22.51 -15.88 31.05
N GLN A 389 -21.75 -15.83 32.15
CA GLN A 389 -21.85 -16.84 33.21
C GLN A 389 -23.18 -16.76 33.96
N ASN A 390 -23.64 -17.93 34.43
CA ASN A 390 -24.79 -18.07 35.33
C ASN A 390 -26.10 -17.45 34.80
N PRO A 391 -26.55 -17.85 33.60
CA PRO A 391 -27.51 -17.13 32.72
C PRO A 391 -27.89 -15.71 33.17
N ASN A 392 -26.90 -14.86 33.40
CA ASN A 392 -27.10 -13.64 34.17
C ASN A 392 -27.50 -12.49 33.23
N LEU A 393 -28.59 -11.78 33.58
CA LEU A 393 -29.11 -10.66 32.81
C LEU A 393 -28.64 -9.30 33.33
N ASN A 394 -27.90 -9.25 34.44
CA ASN A 394 -27.49 -7.99 35.06
C ASN A 394 -26.32 -7.34 34.30
N ASP A 395 -26.22 -6.03 34.45
CA ASP A 395 -25.02 -5.28 34.14
C ASP A 395 -23.87 -5.75 35.03
N GLY A 396 -22.68 -5.90 34.44
CA GLY A 396 -21.49 -6.40 35.13
C GLY A 396 -21.45 -7.93 35.27
N ALA A 397 -22.38 -8.65 34.64
CA ALA A 397 -22.30 -10.12 34.62
C ALA A 397 -21.03 -10.58 33.89
N ASN A 398 -20.27 -11.43 34.58
CA ASN A 398 -18.97 -11.90 34.11
C ASN A 398 -19.09 -12.70 32.82
N VAL A 399 -18.11 -12.53 31.93
CA VAL A 399 -17.95 -13.36 30.74
C VAL A 399 -16.75 -14.26 30.94
N GLY A 400 -16.96 -15.56 30.74
CA GLY A 400 -15.90 -16.56 30.75
C GLY A 400 -15.95 -17.42 29.51
N GLN A 401 -15.20 -18.53 29.53
CA GLN A 401 -15.41 -19.61 28.58
C GLN A 401 -16.20 -20.77 29.20
N TYR A 402 -16.96 -21.49 28.38
CA TYR A 402 -17.65 -22.72 28.79
C TYR A 402 -17.78 -23.68 27.61
N ASP A 403 -18.02 -24.97 27.88
CA ASP A 403 -18.41 -25.93 26.86
C ASP A 403 -19.67 -25.47 26.11
N TRP A 404 -19.68 -25.68 24.80
CA TRP A 404 -20.83 -25.33 23.97
C TRP A 404 -22.05 -26.16 24.36
N ASN A 405 -23.13 -25.48 24.74
CA ASN A 405 -24.42 -26.07 25.09
C ASN A 405 -25.58 -25.47 24.26
N GLY A 406 -25.29 -24.54 23.35
CA GLY A 406 -26.26 -23.99 22.40
C GLY A 406 -27.22 -22.95 22.97
N ASN A 407 -27.05 -22.56 24.24
CA ASN A 407 -27.89 -21.56 24.88
C ASN A 407 -27.62 -20.14 24.35
N ASN A 408 -28.57 -19.23 24.56
CA ASN A 408 -28.49 -17.87 24.02
C ASN A 408 -27.39 -17.00 24.66
N TRP A 409 -26.90 -17.34 25.86
CA TRP A 409 -25.80 -16.61 26.51
C TRP A 409 -24.41 -17.02 26.01
N GLN A 410 -24.34 -17.96 25.06
CA GLN A 410 -23.15 -18.35 24.30
C GLN A 410 -23.16 -17.84 22.86
N LYS A 411 -24.16 -17.02 22.52
CA LYS A 411 -24.39 -16.50 21.17
C LYS A 411 -24.27 -14.99 21.18
N TRP A 412 -23.52 -14.47 20.20
CA TRP A 412 -23.21 -13.05 20.06
C TRP A 412 -23.61 -12.58 18.68
N ARG A 413 -24.52 -11.60 18.62
CA ARG A 413 -24.88 -10.89 17.39
C ARG A 413 -23.85 -9.80 17.12
N VAL A 414 -23.34 -9.72 15.90
CA VAL A 414 -22.46 -8.62 15.48
C VAL A 414 -23.29 -7.42 15.03
N GLU A 415 -22.92 -6.22 15.48
CA GLU A 415 -23.48 -4.96 14.98
C GLU A 415 -22.36 -4.11 14.39
N ASP A 416 -22.38 -3.90 13.07
CA ASP A 416 -21.39 -3.10 12.34
C ASP A 416 -21.55 -1.60 12.68
N LEU A 417 -20.47 -0.98 13.17
CA LEU A 417 -20.41 0.45 13.49
C LEU A 417 -19.77 1.28 12.37
N GLY A 418 -19.29 0.63 11.30
CA GLY A 418 -18.46 1.25 10.28
C GLY A 418 -16.98 1.37 10.70
N SER A 419 -16.13 1.72 9.72
CA SER A 419 -14.69 1.92 9.91
C SER A 419 -13.97 0.76 10.62
N GLY A 420 -14.39 -0.47 10.32
CA GLY A 420 -13.82 -1.70 10.88
C GLY A 420 -14.20 -2.03 12.33
N PHE A 421 -15.11 -1.28 12.96
CA PHE A 421 -15.55 -1.55 14.33
C PHE A 421 -16.93 -2.20 14.37
N MET A 422 -17.15 -3.05 15.38
CA MET A 422 -18.43 -3.69 15.68
C MET A 422 -18.74 -3.65 17.18
N ARG A 423 -19.98 -4.01 17.52
CA ARG A 423 -20.35 -4.50 18.86
C ARG A 423 -20.64 -5.98 18.80
N LEU A 424 -20.44 -6.65 19.94
CA LEU A 424 -20.86 -8.02 20.18
C LEU A 424 -22.00 -7.99 21.19
N VAL A 425 -23.21 -8.34 20.74
CA VAL A 425 -24.44 -8.27 21.53
C VAL A 425 -24.84 -9.66 21.98
N SER A 426 -24.93 -9.88 23.29
CA SER A 426 -25.44 -11.14 23.85
C SER A 426 -26.86 -11.38 23.37
N VAL A 427 -27.09 -12.51 22.70
CA VAL A 427 -28.44 -12.88 22.22
C VAL A 427 -29.40 -13.14 23.37
N HIS A 428 -28.89 -13.48 24.56
CA HIS A 428 -29.71 -13.70 25.74
C HIS A 428 -30.26 -12.39 26.33
N SER A 429 -29.39 -11.42 26.57
CA SER A 429 -29.71 -10.23 27.35
C SER A 429 -29.91 -8.95 26.53
N GLY A 430 -29.44 -8.94 25.27
CA GLY A 430 -29.35 -7.73 24.45
C GLY A 430 -28.24 -6.75 24.90
N LYS A 431 -27.40 -7.14 25.88
CA LYS A 431 -26.29 -6.33 26.38
C LYS A 431 -25.01 -6.55 25.59
N LEU A 432 -24.07 -5.60 25.70
CA LEU A 432 -22.84 -5.59 24.93
C LEU A 432 -21.69 -6.27 25.67
N LEU A 433 -20.81 -6.95 24.94
CA LEU A 433 -19.50 -7.33 25.43
C LEU A 433 -18.68 -6.08 25.73
N GLU A 434 -18.17 -5.96 26.95
CA GLU A 434 -17.49 -4.76 27.45
C GLU A 434 -16.24 -5.13 28.27
N VAL A 435 -15.21 -4.27 28.18
CA VAL A 435 -14.14 -4.22 29.19
C VAL A 435 -14.59 -3.37 30.39
N ALA A 436 -14.71 -4.00 31.55
CA ALA A 436 -15.26 -3.42 32.76
C ALA A 436 -14.56 -2.10 33.16
N GLY A 437 -15.37 -1.08 33.42
CA GLY A 437 -14.87 0.24 33.84
C GLY A 437 -14.00 0.94 32.80
N ALA A 438 -14.09 0.53 31.52
CA ALA A 438 -13.25 1.04 30.43
C ALA A 438 -11.74 0.95 30.71
N SER A 439 -11.31 -0.08 31.46
CA SER A 439 -9.89 -0.31 31.76
C SER A 439 -9.05 -0.37 30.49
N THR A 440 -7.84 0.19 30.54
CA THR A 440 -6.81 0.05 29.50
C THR A 440 -5.65 -0.84 29.93
N ALA A 441 -5.72 -1.41 31.13
CA ALA A 441 -4.69 -2.28 31.67
C ALA A 441 -4.90 -3.75 31.28
N ASN A 442 -3.78 -4.48 31.19
CA ASN A 442 -3.78 -5.95 31.21
C ASN A 442 -4.57 -6.45 32.42
N GLY A 443 -5.41 -7.46 32.20
CA GLY A 443 -6.27 -8.01 33.23
C GLY A 443 -7.61 -7.29 33.41
N GLY A 444 -7.89 -6.23 32.64
CA GLY A 444 -9.21 -5.61 32.59
C GLY A 444 -10.29 -6.64 32.28
N ASN A 445 -11.25 -6.82 33.20
CA ASN A 445 -12.23 -7.89 33.11
C ASN A 445 -13.17 -7.71 31.91
N ILE A 446 -13.58 -8.81 31.26
CA ILE A 446 -14.62 -8.76 30.23
C ILE A 446 -15.95 -9.21 30.84
N GLN A 447 -16.98 -8.40 30.61
CA GLN A 447 -18.32 -8.58 31.15
C GLN A 447 -19.37 -8.23 30.09
N GLN A 448 -20.65 -8.46 30.39
CA GLN A 448 -21.73 -7.79 29.67
C GLN A 448 -22.20 -6.53 30.41
N PHE A 449 -22.62 -5.52 29.66
CA PHE A 449 -23.19 -4.30 30.22
C PHE A 449 -24.15 -3.64 29.23
N GLY A 450 -25.13 -2.88 29.73
CA GLY A 450 -26.00 -2.05 28.90
C GLY A 450 -25.21 -1.06 28.05
N SER A 451 -25.74 -0.68 26.88
CA SER A 451 -25.06 0.30 26.03
C SER A 451 -24.88 1.62 26.77
N ASN A 452 -23.63 2.04 26.96
CA ASN A 452 -23.26 3.29 27.64
C ASN A 452 -22.51 4.27 26.73
N GLY A 453 -22.27 3.89 25.47
CA GLY A 453 -21.65 4.75 24.46
C GLY A 453 -20.12 4.80 24.51
N ASN A 454 -19.48 4.14 25.48
CA ASN A 454 -18.02 4.10 25.58
C ASN A 454 -17.40 3.20 24.50
N THR A 455 -16.19 3.56 24.09
CA THR A 455 -15.37 2.78 23.14
C THR A 455 -14.95 1.42 23.69
N CYS A 456 -15.01 1.20 25.00
CA CYS A 456 -14.72 -0.10 25.61
C CYS A 456 -15.76 -1.18 25.26
N GLN A 457 -16.90 -0.80 24.67
CA GLN A 457 -17.93 -1.70 24.15
C GLN A 457 -17.79 -1.96 22.63
N ASN A 458 -16.77 -1.36 22.00
CA ASN A 458 -16.54 -1.44 20.56
C ASN A 458 -15.30 -2.28 20.28
N TRP A 459 -15.40 -3.16 19.29
CA TRP A 459 -14.41 -4.18 19.01
C TRP A 459 -14.00 -4.12 17.54
N ARG A 460 -12.73 -4.41 17.27
CA ARG A 460 -12.20 -4.68 15.94
C ARG A 460 -11.81 -6.15 15.89
N VAL A 461 -11.92 -6.77 14.73
CA VAL A 461 -11.33 -8.09 14.49
C VAL A 461 -10.29 -7.99 13.39
N GLU A 462 -9.21 -8.73 13.57
CA GLU A 462 -8.18 -8.88 12.55
C GLU A 462 -8.03 -10.38 12.27
N SER A 463 -8.11 -10.75 10.99
CA SER A 463 -7.97 -12.12 10.53
C SER A 463 -6.56 -12.62 10.78
N MET A 464 -6.48 -13.86 11.23
CA MET A 464 -5.23 -14.61 11.32
C MET A 464 -4.99 -15.39 10.01
N ASP A 465 -3.86 -16.10 9.91
CA ASP A 465 -3.53 -16.92 8.74
C ASP A 465 -4.54 -18.05 8.49
N GLN A 466 -5.16 -18.55 9.56
CA GLN A 466 -6.22 -19.54 9.47
C GLN A 466 -7.57 -18.86 9.20
N ALA A 467 -8.22 -19.25 8.11
CA ALA A 467 -9.53 -18.73 7.74
C ALA A 467 -10.56 -18.89 8.87
N GLY A 468 -11.31 -17.83 9.15
CA GLY A 468 -12.35 -17.79 10.20
C GLY A 468 -11.81 -17.65 11.63
N VAL A 469 -10.49 -17.53 11.80
CA VAL A 469 -9.84 -17.27 13.09
C VAL A 469 -9.42 -15.81 13.16
N TYR A 470 -9.74 -15.17 14.26
CA TYR A 470 -9.52 -13.74 14.47
C TYR A 470 -8.86 -13.48 15.82
N ARG A 471 -8.15 -12.37 15.90
CA ARG A 471 -7.89 -11.69 17.17
C ARG A 471 -8.92 -10.58 17.35
N VAL A 472 -9.45 -10.44 18.57
CA VAL A 472 -10.53 -9.49 18.90
C VAL A 472 -9.95 -8.37 19.75
N ILE A 473 -9.92 -7.16 19.22
CA ILE A 473 -9.22 -6.00 19.80
C ILE A 473 -10.24 -5.01 20.34
N ASN A 474 -10.06 -4.57 21.57
CA ASN A 474 -10.88 -3.52 22.14
C ASN A 474 -10.49 -2.15 21.57
N ARG A 475 -11.47 -1.35 21.14
CA ARG A 475 -11.22 -0.02 20.56
C ARG A 475 -10.62 0.96 21.58
N ASN A 476 -10.94 0.83 22.86
CA ASN A 476 -10.48 1.77 23.88
C ASN A 476 -9.02 1.53 24.29
N SER A 477 -8.63 0.28 24.46
CA SER A 477 -7.30 -0.08 25.00
C SER A 477 -6.30 -0.55 23.95
N GLY A 478 -6.76 -1.03 22.79
CA GLY A 478 -5.92 -1.75 21.84
C GLY A 478 -5.51 -3.16 22.30
N LEU A 479 -6.03 -3.63 23.44
CA LEU A 479 -5.76 -4.96 24.00
C LEU A 479 -6.75 -6.01 23.48
N PHE A 480 -6.42 -7.28 23.69
CA PHE A 480 -7.04 -8.42 23.03
C PHE A 480 -7.89 -9.23 24.00
N VAL A 481 -9.02 -9.76 23.53
CA VAL A 481 -9.82 -10.73 24.28
C VAL A 481 -8.99 -12.00 24.54
N ASP A 482 -8.82 -12.35 25.81
CA ASP A 482 -7.90 -13.40 26.28
C ASP A 482 -8.59 -14.28 27.34
N VAL A 483 -8.43 -15.60 27.22
CA VAL A 483 -8.79 -16.54 28.30
C VAL A 483 -7.66 -16.62 29.32
N ALA A 484 -7.92 -16.10 30.52
CA ALA A 484 -6.94 -15.90 31.57
C ALA A 484 -6.21 -17.21 31.94
N GLY A 485 -4.87 -17.11 32.00
CA GLY A 485 -4.00 -18.21 32.39
C GLY A 485 -4.00 -19.40 31.42
N VAL A 486 -4.44 -19.21 30.18
CA VAL A 486 -4.56 -20.27 29.14
C VAL A 486 -5.43 -21.45 29.65
N SER A 487 -6.31 -21.17 30.61
CA SER A 487 -7.10 -22.21 31.26
C SER A 487 -8.04 -22.88 30.25
N THR A 488 -8.25 -24.18 30.39
CA THR A 488 -9.22 -24.96 29.61
C THR A 488 -10.47 -25.32 30.43
N ALA A 489 -10.57 -24.82 31.66
CA ALA A 489 -11.69 -25.10 32.56
C ALA A 489 -12.95 -24.33 32.17
N ASN A 490 -14.11 -24.93 32.45
CA ASN A 490 -15.40 -24.25 32.42
C ASN A 490 -15.44 -23.14 33.46
N GLY A 491 -15.94 -21.97 33.07
CA GLY A 491 -15.99 -20.79 33.92
C GLY A 491 -14.67 -20.04 34.06
N ALA A 492 -13.61 -20.46 33.35
CA ALA A 492 -12.37 -19.69 33.32
C ALA A 492 -12.63 -18.27 32.80
N ASN A 493 -12.02 -17.29 33.46
CA ASN A 493 -12.29 -15.89 33.22
C ASN A 493 -11.80 -15.45 31.83
N VAL A 494 -12.55 -14.54 31.21
CA VAL A 494 -12.10 -13.82 30.02
C VAL A 494 -11.79 -12.38 30.40
N HIS A 495 -10.63 -11.90 29.99
CA HIS A 495 -10.16 -10.55 30.26
C HIS A 495 -9.49 -9.97 29.01
N GLN A 496 -9.02 -8.73 29.07
CA GLN A 496 -8.14 -8.19 28.04
C GLN A 496 -6.66 -8.36 28.42
N TRP A 497 -5.81 -8.63 27.43
CA TRP A 497 -4.35 -8.71 27.61
C TRP A 497 -3.60 -8.25 26.37
N GLY A 498 -2.33 -7.88 26.52
CA GLY A 498 -1.43 -7.56 25.42
C GLY A 498 -1.24 -8.75 24.48
N TRP A 499 -0.99 -8.51 23.20
CA TRP A 499 -0.82 -9.59 22.23
C TRP A 499 0.43 -10.42 22.53
N LEU A 500 0.22 -11.72 22.79
CA LEU A 500 1.28 -12.70 23.00
C LEU A 500 1.35 -13.73 21.86
N GLY A 501 0.41 -13.69 20.91
CA GLY A 501 0.33 -14.67 19.81
C GLY A 501 -0.19 -16.05 20.22
N ALA A 502 -0.50 -16.27 21.50
CA ALA A 502 -0.97 -17.55 22.02
C ALA A 502 -2.42 -17.87 21.60
N THR A 503 -2.75 -19.15 21.52
CA THR A 503 -4.06 -19.64 21.02
C THR A 503 -5.25 -19.31 21.93
N ASN A 504 -5.02 -18.86 23.18
CA ASN A 504 -6.07 -18.33 24.07
C ASN A 504 -6.50 -16.89 23.73
N GLN A 505 -5.79 -16.22 22.81
CA GLN A 505 -6.13 -14.89 22.27
C GLN A 505 -6.68 -14.96 20.84
N GLN A 506 -6.84 -16.18 20.32
CA GLN A 506 -7.32 -16.46 18.97
C GLN A 506 -8.71 -17.09 19.07
N TRP A 507 -9.65 -16.54 18.30
CA TRP A 507 -11.06 -16.86 18.41
C TRP A 507 -11.62 -17.24 17.03
N ARG A 508 -12.22 -18.42 16.94
CA ARG A 508 -12.99 -18.82 15.77
C ARG A 508 -14.43 -18.33 15.89
N PHE A 509 -14.95 -17.71 14.85
CA PHE A 509 -16.34 -17.24 14.79
C PHE A 509 -17.18 -18.27 14.02
N ASP A 510 -17.93 -19.11 14.75
CA ASP A 510 -18.79 -20.13 14.15
C ASP A 510 -20.23 -19.58 13.98
N PRO A 511 -20.80 -19.52 12.76
CA PRO A 511 -22.17 -19.04 12.53
C PRO A 511 -23.23 -19.87 13.27
N ARG A 512 -24.31 -19.24 13.77
CA ARG A 512 -25.35 -19.86 14.61
C ARG A 512 -26.79 -19.54 14.21
#